data_AF-A0A2P9GTW9-F1
#
_entry.id   AF-A0A2P9GTW9-F1
#
_cell.length_a   1.000
_cell.length_b   1.000
_cell.length_c   1.000
_cell.angle_alpha   90.00
_cell.angle_beta   90.00
_cell.angle_gamma   90.00
#
_symmetry.space_group_name_H-M   'P 1'
#
loop_
_entity.id
_entity.type
_entity.pdbx_description
1 polymer ?
#
loop_
_entity_poly.entity_id
_entity_poly.type
_entity_poly.pdbx_seq_one_letter_code
_entity_poly.pdbx_strand_id
1 'polypeptide(L)' 'MHDIGFALSSTDMKNTHNFYKLVKEQTSIDEMKNCIYAFIKHYDTLKNHLFNEYKTIFTGRKKNTQ' A
#
# COMPACT_ATOMS: atom_id res chain seq x y z
N MET A 1 -12.21 -8.24 1.95
CA MET A 1 -11.00 -8.52 2.78
C MET A 1 -10.01 -9.44 2.07
N HIS A 2 -10.43 -10.54 1.45
CA HIS A 2 -9.52 -11.41 0.68
C HIS A 2 -8.85 -10.70 -0.51
N ASP A 3 -9.60 -9.91 -1.30
CA ASP A 3 -9.03 -9.25 -2.48
C ASP A 3 -8.02 -8.15 -2.13
N ILE A 4 -8.26 -7.41 -1.03
CA ILE A 4 -7.35 -6.36 -0.56
C ILE A 4 -6.05 -6.96 -0.04
N GLY A 5 -6.13 -8.03 0.76
CA GLY A 5 -4.93 -8.72 1.27
C GLY A 5 -4.09 -9.35 0.15
N PHE A 6 -4.75 -9.90 -0.87
CA PHE A 6 -4.08 -10.44 -2.05
C PHE A 6 -3.41 -9.34 -2.91
N ALA A 7 -4.11 -8.24 -3.17
CA ALA A 7 -3.57 -7.10 -3.91
C ALA A 7 -2.38 -6.44 -3.18
N LEU A 8 -2.46 -6.36 -1.84
CA LEU A 8 -1.35 -5.93 -0.98
C LEU A 8 -0.15 -6.86 -1.13
N SER A 9 -0.35 -8.17 -0.96
CA SER A 9 0.75 -9.14 -1.06
C SER A 9 1.45 -9.12 -2.42
N SER A 10 0.70 -8.95 -3.50
CA SER A 10 1.25 -8.78 -4.86
C SER A 10 2.06 -7.49 -5.01
N THR A 11 1.55 -6.39 -4.46
CA THR A 11 2.24 -5.10 -4.42
C THR A 11 3.53 -5.17 -3.61
N ASP A 12 3.48 -5.79 -2.43
CA ASP A 12 4.63 -5.98 -1.55
C ASP A 12 5.72 -6.77 -2.26
N MET A 13 5.37 -7.90 -2.88
CA MET A 13 6.32 -8.73 -3.64
C MET A 13 6.99 -7.93 -4.77
N LYS A 14 6.21 -7.15 -5.54
CA LYS A 14 6.74 -6.30 -6.61
C LYS A 14 7.68 -5.23 -6.07
N ASN A 15 7.33 -4.60 -4.96
CA ASN A 15 8.13 -3.55 -4.32
C ASN A 15 9.46 -4.11 -3.81
N THR A 16 9.43 -5.25 -3.11
CA THR A 16 10.63 -5.95 -2.65
C THR A 16 11.53 -6.35 -3.81
N HIS A 17 10.96 -6.88 -4.89
CA HIS A 17 11.73 -7.25 -6.08
C HIS A 17 12.41 -6.03 -6.72
N ASN A 18 11.70 -4.91 -6.86
CA ASN A 18 12.25 -3.67 -7.41
C ASN A 18 13.40 -3.13 -6.57
N PHE A 19 13.23 -3.09 -5.25
CA PHE A 19 14.30 -2.64 -4.35
C PHE A 19 15.52 -3.55 -4.40
N TYR A 20 15.30 -4.88 -4.39
CA TYR A 20 16.39 -5.85 -4.54
C TYR A 20 17.17 -5.66 -5.84
N LYS A 21 16.47 -5.39 -6.95
CA LYS A 21 17.10 -5.10 -8.24
C LYS A 21 18.01 -3.87 -8.15
N LEU A 22 17.54 -2.78 -7.56
CA LEU A 22 18.34 -1.55 -7.35
C LEU A 22 19.61 -1.83 -6.52
N VAL A 23 19.48 -2.59 -5.43
CA VAL A 23 20.63 -2.99 -4.59
C VAL A 23 21.62 -3.85 -5.38
N LYS A 24 21.12 -4.81 -6.17
CA LYS A 24 21.95 -5.72 -6.97
C LYS A 24 22.70 -4.98 -8.09
N GLU A 25 22.06 -3.99 -8.70
CA GLU A 25 22.62 -3.16 -9.77
C GLU A 25 23.55 -2.05 -9.25
N GLN A 26 23.72 -1.94 -7.92
CA GLN A 26 24.51 -0.88 -7.27
C GLN A 26 24.13 0.51 -7.77
N THR A 27 22.82 0.75 -7.92
CA THR A 27 22.28 2.04 -8.34
C THR A 27 22.62 3.14 -7.33
N SER A 28 22.40 4.39 -7.70
CA SER A 28 22.67 5.51 -6.79
C SER A 28 21.85 5.41 -5.50
N ILE A 29 22.41 5.95 -4.41
CA ILE A 29 21.69 6.07 -3.13
C ILE A 29 20.39 6.86 -3.31
N ASP A 30 20.37 7.84 -4.21
CA ASP A 30 19.19 8.67 -4.46
C ASP A 30 18.07 7.87 -5.14
N GLU A 31 18.39 6.97 -6.07
CA GLU A 31 17.41 6.04 -6.65
C GLU A 31 16.82 5.09 -5.60
N MET A 32 17.66 4.56 -4.70
CA MET A 32 17.20 3.72 -3.60
C MET A 32 16.28 4.49 -2.65
N LYS A 33 16.64 5.74 -2.29
CA LYS A 33 15.78 6.62 -1.48
C LYS A 33 14.46 6.90 -2.16
N ASN A 34 14.47 7.24 -3.45
CA ASN A 34 13.26 7.52 -4.23
C ASN A 34 12.33 6.30 -4.28
N CYS A 35 12.90 5.09 -4.42
CA CYS A 35 12.15 3.84 -4.35
C CYS A 35 11.44 3.68 -2.99
N ILE A 36 12.16 3.90 -1.87
CA ILE A 36 11.59 3.83 -0.51
C ILE A 36 10.49 4.89 -0.31
N TYR A 37 10.71 6.13 -0.72
CA TYR A 37 9.72 7.20 -0.60
C TYR A 37 8.44 6.90 -1.40
N ALA A 38 8.58 6.32 -2.60
CA ALA A 38 7.44 5.88 -3.39
C ALA A 38 6.60 4.82 -2.66
N PHE A 39 7.25 3.87 -1.98
CA PHE A 39 6.55 2.87 -1.17
C PHE A 39 5.80 3.49 0.01
N ILE A 40 6.46 4.36 0.78
CA ILE A 40 5.83 5.03 1.93
C ILE A 40 4.58 5.81 1.48
N LYS A 41 4.68 6.58 0.39
CA LYS A 41 3.56 7.34 -0.16
C LYS A 41 2.40 6.45 -0.60
N HIS A 42 2.70 5.29 -1.18
CA HIS A 42 1.67 4.33 -1.58
C HIS A 42 0.86 3.83 -0.37
N TYR A 43 1.52 3.39 0.71
CA TYR A 43 0.81 2.88 1.89
C TYR A 43 0.06 3.97 2.65
N ASP A 44 0.57 5.20 2.71
CA ASP A 44 -0.16 6.31 3.32
C ASP A 44 -1.47 6.61 2.58
N THR A 45 -1.42 6.58 1.24
CA THR A 45 -2.63 6.73 0.41
C THR A 45 -3.61 5.59 0.64
N LEU A 46 -3.13 4.36 0.66
CA LEU A 46 -3.94 3.17 0.89
C LEU A 46 -4.60 3.17 2.28
N LYS A 47 -3.86 3.53 3.32
CA LYS A 47 -4.37 3.65 4.70
C LYS A 47 -5.57 4.60 4.77
N ASN A 48 -5.45 5.77 4.14
CA ASN A 48 -6.53 6.76 4.11
C ASN A 48 -7.75 6.25 3.33
N HIS A 49 -7.53 5.58 2.19
CA HIS A 49 -8.61 4.98 1.41
C HIS A 49 -9.36 3.93 2.23
N LEU A 50 -8.65 2.97 2.82
CA LEU A 50 -9.23 1.90 3.63
C LEU A 50 -9.99 2.47 4.83
N PHE A 51 -9.43 3.45 5.53
CA PHE A 51 -10.12 4.10 6.64
C PHE A 51 -11.47 4.69 6.21
N ASN A 52 -11.50 5.42 5.09
CA ASN A 52 -12.74 6.02 4.58
C ASN A 52 -13.76 4.97 4.12
N GLU A 53 -13.29 3.91 3.47
CA GLU A 53 -14.14 2.79 3.02
C GLU A 53 -14.80 2.10 4.22
N TYR A 54 -14.02 1.72 5.22
CA TYR A 54 -14.55 1.10 6.44
C TYR A 54 -15.48 2.04 7.21
N LYS A 55 -15.12 3.32 7.36
CA LYS A 55 -15.98 4.33 7.98
C LYS A 55 -17.35 4.42 7.30
N THR A 56 -17.37 4.36 5.98
CA THR A 56 -18.61 4.39 5.17
C THR A 56 -19.44 3.13 5.42
N ILE A 57 -18.83 1.94 5.42
CA ILE A 57 -19.53 0.68 5.69
C ILE A 57 -20.14 0.67 7.10
N PHE A 58 -19.37 1.07 8.11
CA PHE A 58 -19.85 1.10 9.50
C PHE A 58 -20.99 2.10 9.71
N THR A 59 -20.89 3.30 9.13
CA THR A 59 -21.96 4.32 9.22
C THR A 59 -23.21 3.89 8.46
N GLY A 60 -23.08 3.26 7.29
CA GLY A 60 -24.19 2.68 6.55
C GLY A 60 -24.91 1.56 7.32
N ARG A 61 -24.15 0.64 7.92
CA ARG A 61 -24.71 -0.44 8.75
C ARG A 61 -25.46 0.10 9.97
N LYS A 62 -24.91 1.11 10.66
CA LYS A 62 -25.57 1.75 11.81
C LYS A 62 -26.95 2.33 11.43
N LYS A 63 -27.07 2.96 10.25
CA LYS A 63 -28.34 3.51 9.76
C LYS A 63 -29.38 2.43 9.43
N ASN A 64 -28.95 1.28 8.90
CA ASN A 64 -29.86 0.17 8.56
C ASN A 64 -30.30 -0.68 9.76
N THR A 65 -29.81 -0.38 10.97
CA THR A 65 -30.20 -1.09 12.21
C THR A 65 -31.22 -0.28 13.04
N GLN A 66 -31.56 0.94 12.64
CA GLN A 66 -32.64 1.77 13.19
C GLN A 66 -33.93 1.56 12.39
#